data_AF-A0A7S3M3M2-F1
#
_entry.id   AF-A0A7S3M3M2-F1
#
_cell.length_a   1.000
_cell.length_b   1.000
_cell.length_c   1.000
_cell.angle_alpha   90.00
_cell.angle_beta   90.00
_cell.angle_gamma   90.00
#
_symmetry.space_group_name_H-M   'P 1'
#
loop_
_entity.id
_entity.type
_entity.pdbx_description
1 polymer ?
#
loop_
_entity_poly.entity_id
_entity_poly.type
_entity_poly.pdbx_seq_one_letter_code
_entity_poly.pdbx_strand_id
1 'polypeptide(L)'
;MEDIRLDRCHRITDSAFDFCESPFERLLGCLSLEAISLQGCPQITGEIITTLNKNCRRLNYLNLSQCKNVKSPKIQHIFEHNQLLSLNLSFIEDISDEAFVLMPLLGSGPTALSNSVTLTLSPSKPFSSKRTCPLQKLNLCKSKITDSSIFRMACLVALLEIRLQWCSGITDAGITSLVRNCPKLRLLDLKSCPVTDGGIASIAALCAELKELDLSWCPGFSEEGLAHLVHTGRQGRNEAQQLERLSLEWCMQVTDRTLRALSALTSLKRVSLGGCAGVTTSGVDQLKTYGIVVDS
;
A
#
# COMPACT_ATOMS: atom_id res chain seq x y z
N MET A 1 -18.70 -16.42 14.39
CA MET A 1 -17.43 -15.81 14.80
C MET A 1 -16.97 -14.97 13.62
N GLU A 2 -16.91 -13.66 13.78
CA GLU A 2 -16.71 -12.70 12.67
C GLU A 2 -15.24 -12.34 12.46
N ASP A 3 -14.41 -12.38 13.51
CA ASP A 3 -12.97 -12.16 13.48
C ASP A 3 -12.25 -13.40 14.06
N ILE A 4 -11.26 -13.91 13.32
CA ILE A 4 -10.38 -15.02 13.74
C ILE A 4 -8.93 -14.54 13.68
N ARG A 5 -8.22 -14.56 14.81
CA ARG A 5 -6.79 -14.26 14.88
C ARG A 5 -6.02 -15.46 15.39
N LEU A 6 -5.16 -15.99 14.53
CA LEU A 6 -4.37 -17.20 14.75
C LEU A 6 -2.89 -16.92 14.46
N ASP A 7 -2.45 -15.72 14.81
CA ASP A 7 -1.09 -15.25 14.53
C ASP A 7 -0.04 -16.13 15.22
N ARG A 8 0.99 -16.48 14.46
CA ARG A 8 2.14 -17.29 14.89
C ARG A 8 1.74 -18.67 15.41
N CYS A 9 0.57 -19.18 15.02
CA CYS A 9 0.19 -20.55 15.31
C CYS A 9 1.06 -21.52 14.49
N HIS A 10 1.97 -22.22 15.16
CA HIS A 10 2.96 -23.09 14.49
C HIS A 10 2.39 -24.40 13.94
N ARG A 11 1.17 -24.77 14.35
CA ARG A 11 0.52 -26.05 13.99
C ARG A 11 -0.65 -25.89 13.02
N ILE A 12 -0.95 -24.65 12.59
CA ILE A 12 -2.08 -24.41 11.71
C ILE A 12 -1.67 -24.54 10.25
N THR A 13 -2.36 -25.42 9.54
CA THR A 13 -2.19 -25.71 8.11
C THR A 13 -3.41 -25.21 7.32
N ASP A 14 -3.32 -25.16 6.00
CA ASP A 14 -4.45 -24.80 5.13
C ASP A 14 -5.67 -25.72 5.35
N SER A 15 -5.43 -27.01 5.66
CA SER A 15 -6.49 -28.00 5.95
C SER A 15 -7.35 -27.67 7.17
N ALA A 16 -6.85 -26.85 8.11
CA ALA A 16 -7.68 -26.32 9.19
C ALA A 16 -8.90 -25.55 8.66
N PHE A 17 -8.82 -25.03 7.44
CA PHE A 17 -9.86 -24.26 6.79
C PHE A 17 -10.57 -25.04 5.67
N ASP A 18 -10.16 -26.29 5.41
CA ASP A 18 -10.81 -27.14 4.41
C ASP A 18 -12.11 -27.75 4.96
N PHE A 19 -13.24 -27.40 4.37
CA PHE A 19 -14.57 -27.71 4.91
C PHE A 19 -14.96 -29.19 4.77
N CYS A 20 -14.23 -29.97 3.96
CA CYS A 20 -14.46 -31.42 3.83
C CYS A 20 -13.71 -32.26 4.88
N GLU A 21 -12.60 -31.75 5.44
CA GLU A 21 -11.70 -32.52 6.31
C GLU A 21 -11.29 -31.77 7.60
N SER A 22 -11.80 -30.57 7.83
CA SER A 22 -11.38 -29.74 8.95
C SER A 22 -11.88 -30.29 10.30
N PRO A 23 -11.00 -30.36 11.33
CA PRO A 23 -11.42 -30.64 12.70
C PRO A 23 -12.29 -29.52 13.30
N PHE A 24 -12.36 -28.36 12.63
CA PHE A 24 -13.31 -27.31 12.92
C PHE A 24 -14.63 -27.65 12.21
N GLU A 25 -15.37 -28.66 12.67
CA GLU A 25 -16.75 -28.94 12.19
C GLU A 25 -17.66 -27.69 12.24
N ARG A 26 -17.30 -26.67 13.03
CA ARG A 26 -17.99 -25.37 13.12
C ARG A 26 -17.62 -24.35 12.04
N LEU A 27 -16.63 -24.63 11.18
CA LEU A 27 -16.43 -23.81 9.99
C LEU A 27 -17.46 -24.15 8.90
N LEU A 28 -18.16 -25.30 8.94
CA LEU A 28 -19.34 -25.56 8.09
C LEU A 28 -20.31 -24.37 8.16
N GLY A 29 -20.29 -23.50 7.15
CA GLY A 29 -21.15 -22.32 7.11
C GLY A 29 -20.60 -21.04 7.77
N CYS A 30 -19.29 -20.79 7.78
CA CYS A 30 -18.74 -19.45 8.10
C CYS A 30 -19.05 -18.37 7.03
N LEU A 31 -20.33 -18.24 6.67
CA LEU A 31 -20.90 -17.13 5.89
C LEU A 31 -20.76 -15.78 6.62
N SER A 32 -20.42 -15.79 7.91
CA SER A 32 -20.23 -14.61 8.75
C SER A 32 -18.77 -14.20 8.96
N LEU A 33 -17.78 -14.94 8.44
CA LEU A 33 -16.38 -14.57 8.70
C LEU A 33 -16.04 -13.30 7.92
N GLU A 34 -15.62 -12.26 8.64
CA GLU A 34 -15.31 -10.94 8.10
C GLU A 34 -13.82 -10.63 8.17
N ALA A 35 -13.12 -11.12 9.20
CA ALA A 35 -11.70 -10.88 9.39
C ALA A 35 -10.96 -12.17 9.73
N ILE A 36 -9.80 -12.38 9.09
CA ILE A 36 -8.87 -13.45 9.47
C ILE A 36 -7.42 -12.97 9.46
N SER A 37 -6.70 -13.29 10.53
CA SER A 37 -5.27 -13.05 10.66
C SER A 37 -4.52 -14.37 10.92
N LEU A 38 -3.55 -14.65 10.05
CA LEU A 38 -2.68 -15.83 10.10
C LEU A 38 -1.22 -15.40 10.12
N GLN A 39 -0.92 -14.22 10.66
CA GLN A 39 0.40 -13.61 10.55
C GLN A 39 1.48 -14.53 11.10
N GLY A 40 2.53 -14.78 10.31
CA GLY A 40 3.69 -15.55 10.74
C GLY A 40 3.38 -17.03 10.98
N CYS A 41 2.27 -17.56 10.47
CA CYS A 41 1.97 -18.98 10.51
C CYS A 41 2.87 -19.72 9.49
N PRO A 42 3.83 -20.54 9.94
CA PRO A 42 4.84 -21.10 9.05
C PRO A 42 4.31 -22.21 8.15
N GLN A 43 3.19 -22.84 8.51
CA GLN A 43 2.60 -23.97 7.77
C GLN A 43 1.47 -23.55 6.82
N ILE A 44 1.09 -22.26 6.81
CA ILE A 44 0.08 -21.73 5.88
C ILE A 44 0.72 -21.50 4.51
N THR A 45 0.10 -22.06 3.47
CA THR A 45 0.52 -21.91 2.08
C THR A 45 -0.45 -21.01 1.31
N GLY A 46 -0.28 -20.92 -0.02
CA GLY A 46 -1.23 -20.19 -0.86
C GLY A 46 -2.60 -20.86 -0.99
N GLU A 47 -2.78 -22.12 -0.57
CA GLU A 47 -4.06 -22.82 -0.69
C GLU A 47 -5.15 -22.25 0.22
N ILE A 48 -4.77 -21.58 1.32
CA ILE A 48 -5.70 -20.83 2.16
C ILE A 48 -6.49 -19.81 1.34
N ILE A 49 -5.88 -19.16 0.34
CA ILE A 49 -6.54 -18.14 -0.48
C ILE A 49 -7.65 -18.77 -1.31
N THR A 50 -7.36 -19.91 -1.95
CA THR A 50 -8.36 -20.69 -2.69
C THR A 50 -9.55 -21.06 -1.79
N THR A 51 -9.24 -21.49 -0.58
CA THR A 51 -10.23 -21.97 0.40
C THR A 51 -11.09 -20.84 0.93
N LEU A 52 -10.48 -19.71 1.30
CA LEU A 52 -11.18 -18.51 1.76
C LEU A 52 -12.05 -17.91 0.64
N ASN A 53 -11.54 -17.83 -0.59
CA ASN A 53 -12.32 -17.30 -1.72
C ASN A 53 -13.58 -18.11 -2.02
N LYS A 54 -13.52 -19.44 -1.88
CA LYS A 54 -14.66 -20.32 -2.12
C LYS A 54 -15.75 -20.17 -1.04
N ASN A 55 -15.33 -20.00 0.22
CA ASN A 55 -16.21 -20.23 1.37
C ASN A 55 -16.52 -18.97 2.20
N CYS A 56 -15.66 -17.96 2.20
CA CYS A 56 -15.75 -16.80 3.10
C CYS A 56 -16.22 -15.53 2.35
N ARG A 57 -17.45 -15.53 1.84
CA ARG A 57 -17.97 -14.45 0.98
C ARG A 57 -18.10 -13.06 1.62
N ARG A 58 -18.03 -12.96 2.96
CA ARG A 58 -18.07 -11.69 3.71
C ARG A 58 -16.69 -11.21 4.15
N LEU A 59 -15.62 -11.94 3.80
CA LEU A 59 -14.28 -11.62 4.26
C LEU A 59 -13.83 -10.26 3.71
N ASN A 60 -13.67 -9.31 4.61
CA ASN A 60 -13.24 -7.94 4.30
C ASN A 60 -11.82 -7.64 4.79
N TYR A 61 -11.27 -8.46 5.69
CA TYR A 61 -9.90 -8.33 6.19
C TYR A 61 -9.13 -9.65 6.11
N LEU A 62 -7.95 -9.63 5.50
CA LEU A 62 -7.03 -10.76 5.48
C LEU A 62 -5.60 -10.29 5.82
N ASN A 63 -4.97 -10.94 6.78
CA ASN A 63 -3.56 -10.76 7.11
C ASN A 63 -2.79 -12.08 6.98
N LEU A 64 -1.92 -12.14 5.96
CA LEU A 64 -0.98 -13.24 5.71
C LEU A 64 0.48 -12.81 5.91
N SER A 65 0.72 -11.67 6.57
CA SER A 65 2.08 -11.16 6.72
C SER A 65 3.01 -12.20 7.34
N GLN A 66 4.25 -12.28 6.84
CA GLN A 66 5.27 -13.24 7.31
C GLN A 66 4.91 -14.72 7.06
N CYS A 67 3.84 -15.04 6.32
CA CYS A 67 3.55 -16.41 5.87
C CYS A 67 4.47 -16.76 4.69
N LYS A 68 5.68 -17.26 5.00
CA LYS A 68 6.76 -17.48 4.03
C LYS A 68 6.42 -18.47 2.90
N ASN A 69 5.42 -19.34 3.10
CA ASN A 69 5.00 -20.35 2.14
C ASN A 69 3.87 -19.88 1.21
N VAL A 70 3.39 -18.64 1.35
CA VAL A 70 2.47 -17.99 0.40
C VAL A 70 3.28 -17.38 -0.74
N LYS A 71 2.97 -17.74 -1.99
CA LYS A 71 3.72 -17.32 -3.20
C LYS A 71 2.83 -16.61 -4.23
N SER A 72 3.46 -15.85 -5.13
CA SER A 72 2.79 -15.03 -6.16
C SER A 72 1.66 -15.72 -6.95
N PRO A 73 1.82 -16.96 -7.46
CA PRO A 73 0.78 -17.59 -8.29
C PRO A 73 -0.54 -17.85 -7.58
N LYS A 74 -0.56 -17.87 -6.24
CA LYS A 74 -1.78 -18.00 -5.45
C LYS A 74 -2.34 -16.66 -5.01
N ILE A 75 -1.48 -15.64 -4.83
CA ILE A 75 -1.90 -14.28 -4.53
C ILE A 75 -2.80 -13.72 -5.63
N GLN A 76 -2.55 -14.00 -6.91
CA GLN A 76 -3.37 -13.45 -8.00
C GLN A 76 -4.88 -13.70 -7.84
N HIS A 77 -5.26 -14.83 -7.23
CA HIS A 77 -6.66 -15.17 -7.00
C HIS A 77 -7.29 -14.38 -5.86
N ILE A 78 -6.51 -13.80 -4.94
CA ILE A 78 -7.06 -13.02 -3.82
C ILE A 78 -7.86 -11.81 -4.30
N PHE A 79 -7.46 -11.23 -5.44
CA PHE A 79 -8.09 -10.04 -5.99
C PHE A 79 -9.41 -10.35 -6.70
N GLU A 80 -9.73 -11.63 -6.94
CA GLU A 80 -11.06 -12.07 -7.36
C GLU A 80 -12.09 -11.93 -6.22
N HIS A 81 -11.63 -11.79 -4.97
CA HIS A 81 -12.48 -11.60 -3.81
C HIS A 81 -13.10 -10.18 -3.78
N ASN A 82 -14.34 -10.08 -4.22
CA ASN A 82 -15.02 -8.79 -4.43
C ASN A 82 -15.51 -8.08 -3.15
N GLN A 83 -15.16 -8.55 -1.96
CA GLN A 83 -15.53 -7.90 -0.68
C GLN A 83 -14.30 -7.54 0.18
N LEU A 84 -13.08 -7.86 -0.28
CA LEU A 84 -11.89 -7.63 0.52
C LEU A 84 -11.58 -6.12 0.56
N LEU A 85 -11.57 -5.54 1.76
CA LEU A 85 -11.28 -4.13 2.00
C LEU A 85 -9.85 -3.91 2.49
N SER A 86 -9.27 -4.88 3.19
CA SER A 86 -7.93 -4.78 3.75
C SER A 86 -7.14 -6.07 3.54
N LEU A 87 -5.95 -5.92 2.95
CA LEU A 87 -5.05 -7.02 2.65
C LEU A 87 -3.63 -6.70 3.14
N ASN A 88 -3.13 -7.54 4.04
CA ASN A 88 -1.75 -7.45 4.50
C ASN A 88 -0.92 -8.66 4.03
N LEU A 89 0.06 -8.39 3.16
CA LEU A 89 1.02 -9.35 2.63
C LEU A 89 2.46 -8.96 2.99
N SER A 90 2.68 -8.14 4.02
CA SER A 90 4.01 -7.65 4.37
C SER A 90 4.98 -8.78 4.74
N PHE A 91 6.26 -8.60 4.39
CA PHE A 91 7.34 -9.54 4.68
C PHE A 91 7.16 -10.93 4.04
N ILE A 92 6.53 -10.98 2.86
CA ILE A 92 6.50 -12.16 2.01
C ILE A 92 7.41 -11.86 0.80
N GLU A 93 8.67 -12.33 0.90
CA GLU A 93 9.74 -11.98 -0.05
C GLU A 93 9.57 -12.59 -1.46
N ASP A 94 8.65 -13.53 -1.63
CA ASP A 94 8.37 -14.18 -2.91
C ASP A 94 7.14 -13.62 -3.64
N ILE A 95 6.63 -12.47 -3.17
CA ILE A 95 5.65 -11.68 -3.92
C ILE A 95 6.41 -10.84 -4.96
N SER A 96 6.13 -11.10 -6.23
CA SER A 96 6.64 -10.39 -7.40
C SER A 96 5.48 -9.85 -8.23
N ASP A 97 5.78 -9.24 -9.38
CA ASP A 97 4.75 -8.69 -10.28
C ASP A 97 3.76 -9.74 -10.80
N GLU A 98 4.13 -11.01 -10.80
CA GLU A 98 3.26 -12.13 -11.17
C GLU A 98 1.98 -12.17 -10.34
N ALA A 99 2.06 -11.79 -9.05
CA ALA A 99 0.92 -11.76 -8.13
C ALA A 99 -0.23 -10.84 -8.59
N PHE A 100 0.03 -9.91 -9.50
CA PHE A 100 -0.92 -8.88 -9.93
C PHE A 100 -1.37 -9.02 -11.39
N VAL A 101 -0.96 -10.10 -12.08
CA VAL A 101 -1.25 -10.33 -13.52
C VAL A 101 -2.74 -10.33 -13.82
N LEU A 102 -3.57 -10.84 -12.91
CA LEU A 102 -5.03 -10.94 -13.11
C LEU A 102 -5.78 -9.64 -12.82
N MET A 103 -5.17 -8.64 -12.16
CA MET A 103 -5.88 -7.42 -11.75
C MET A 103 -6.46 -6.60 -12.93
N PRO A 104 -5.78 -6.46 -14.08
CA PRO A 104 -6.35 -5.80 -15.25
C PRO A 104 -7.59 -6.51 -15.81
N LEU A 105 -7.74 -7.81 -15.53
CA LEU A 105 -8.83 -8.65 -16.04
C LEU A 105 -10.08 -8.65 -15.15
N LEU A 106 -10.03 -8.05 -13.96
CA LEU A 106 -11.14 -8.10 -12.99
C LEU A 106 -12.45 -7.47 -13.51
N GLY A 107 -12.45 -6.75 -14.63
CA GLY A 107 -13.63 -6.24 -15.33
C GLY A 107 -13.99 -6.95 -16.64
N SER A 108 -13.18 -7.90 -17.09
CA SER A 108 -13.41 -8.69 -18.29
C SER A 108 -14.24 -9.91 -17.91
N GLY A 109 -15.36 -10.17 -18.58
CA GLY A 109 -16.17 -11.37 -18.32
C GLY A 109 -15.35 -12.68 -18.42
N PRO A 110 -15.91 -13.81 -17.98
CA PRO A 110 -15.21 -15.11 -17.88
C PRO A 110 -14.58 -15.62 -19.19
N THR A 111 -14.91 -15.03 -20.34
CA THR A 111 -14.34 -15.35 -21.66
C THR A 111 -12.89 -14.87 -21.85
N ALA A 112 -12.39 -13.91 -21.06
CA ALA A 112 -11.03 -13.40 -21.20
C ALA A 112 -9.95 -14.25 -20.50
N LEU A 113 -10.34 -15.14 -19.58
CA LEU A 113 -9.43 -16.00 -18.81
C LEU A 113 -8.95 -17.23 -19.61
N SER A 114 -9.52 -17.50 -20.79
CA SER A 114 -9.19 -18.70 -21.58
C SER A 114 -7.96 -18.54 -22.48
N ASN A 115 -7.51 -17.31 -22.75
CA ASN A 115 -6.42 -17.06 -23.71
C ASN A 115 -5.23 -16.40 -23.02
N SER A 116 -4.44 -17.22 -22.33
CA SER A 116 -3.09 -16.88 -21.87
C SER A 116 -2.15 -16.71 -23.07
N VAL A 117 -2.11 -15.54 -23.70
CA VAL A 117 -0.96 -15.11 -24.50
C VAL A 117 -0.81 -13.59 -24.35
N THR A 118 0.22 -13.19 -23.60
CA THR A 118 0.96 -11.92 -23.69
C THR A 118 0.11 -10.66 -23.93
N LEU A 119 -0.44 -10.07 -22.85
CA LEU A 119 -1.02 -8.73 -22.92
C LEU A 119 0.10 -7.68 -22.89
N THR A 120 0.56 -7.28 -24.08
CA THR A 120 1.25 -6.00 -24.27
C THR A 120 0.28 -4.87 -23.96
N LEU A 121 0.48 -4.19 -22.84
CA LEU A 121 -0.30 -3.01 -22.46
C LEU A 121 0.07 -1.85 -23.39
N SER A 122 -0.80 -1.53 -24.34
CA SER A 122 -0.72 -0.27 -25.10
C SER A 122 -1.35 0.88 -24.29
N PRO A 123 -0.73 2.07 -24.26
CA PRO A 123 -1.24 3.19 -23.49
C PRO A 123 -2.22 3.99 -24.35
N SER A 124 -3.51 3.66 -24.33
CA SER A 124 -4.63 4.61 -24.55
C SER A 124 -5.94 3.89 -24.87
N LYS A 125 -6.80 3.75 -23.85
CA LYS A 125 -8.24 4.03 -23.91
C LYS A 125 -8.83 3.82 -22.50
N PRO A 126 -9.69 4.73 -22.01
CA PRO A 126 -10.37 4.52 -20.73
C PRO A 126 -11.36 3.37 -20.90
N PHE A 127 -11.06 2.23 -20.27
CA PHE A 127 -11.97 1.10 -20.16
C PHE A 127 -13.26 1.55 -19.47
N SER A 128 -14.34 1.65 -20.24
CA SER A 128 -15.70 1.85 -19.75
C SER A 128 -16.29 0.50 -19.30
N SER A 129 -16.87 0.47 -18.10
CA SER A 129 -17.43 -0.68 -17.35
C SER A 129 -16.44 -1.57 -16.57
N LYS A 130 -15.43 -0.98 -15.91
CA LYS A 130 -14.54 -1.70 -14.97
C LYS A 130 -15.26 -2.09 -13.68
N ARG A 131 -15.33 -3.38 -13.35
CA ARG A 131 -15.43 -3.80 -11.95
C ARG A 131 -14.23 -3.19 -11.21
N THR A 132 -14.52 -2.39 -10.20
CA THR A 132 -13.52 -1.79 -9.31
C THR A 132 -13.24 -2.75 -8.17
N CYS A 133 -11.98 -2.91 -7.80
CA CYS A 133 -11.64 -3.66 -6.59
C CYS A 133 -11.96 -2.76 -5.38
N PRO A 134 -12.75 -3.21 -4.39
CA PRO A 134 -13.14 -2.38 -3.24
C PRO A 134 -12.02 -2.22 -2.21
N LEU A 135 -10.83 -2.78 -2.48
CA LEU A 135 -9.70 -2.78 -1.57
C LEU A 135 -9.32 -1.35 -1.20
N GLN A 136 -9.33 -1.06 0.10
CA GLN A 136 -9.02 0.23 0.69
C GLN A 136 -7.63 0.25 1.31
N LYS A 137 -7.14 -0.89 1.81
CA LYS A 137 -5.84 -1.00 2.47
C LYS A 137 -5.02 -2.13 1.89
N LEU A 138 -3.81 -1.82 1.46
CA LEU A 138 -2.88 -2.79 0.90
C LEU A 138 -1.49 -2.62 1.50
N ASN A 139 -0.94 -3.69 2.06
CA ASN A 139 0.43 -3.70 2.57
C ASN A 139 1.28 -4.74 1.83
N LEU A 140 2.30 -4.24 1.13
CA LEU A 140 3.25 -4.99 0.31
C LEU A 140 4.69 -4.73 0.77
N CYS A 141 4.88 -4.33 2.04
CA CYS A 141 6.20 -4.14 2.64
C CYS A 141 7.13 -5.32 2.33
N LYS A 142 8.33 -5.02 1.84
CA LYS A 142 9.39 -5.98 1.55
C LYS A 142 8.95 -7.06 0.54
N SER A 143 8.18 -6.67 -0.47
CA SER A 143 7.88 -7.47 -1.66
C SER A 143 8.81 -7.12 -2.82
N LYS A 144 9.04 -8.06 -3.74
CA LYS A 144 9.88 -7.89 -4.95
C LYS A 144 9.06 -7.38 -6.14
N ILE A 145 8.22 -6.38 -5.88
CA ILE A 145 7.37 -5.76 -6.90
C ILE A 145 8.07 -4.59 -7.59
N THR A 146 7.66 -4.30 -8.82
CA THR A 146 8.11 -3.15 -9.60
C THR A 146 6.93 -2.27 -10.00
N ASP A 147 7.22 -1.17 -10.70
CA ASP A 147 6.21 -0.32 -11.33
C ASP A 147 5.19 -1.10 -12.18
N SER A 148 5.58 -2.26 -12.73
CA SER A 148 4.68 -3.15 -13.46
C SER A 148 3.47 -3.59 -12.62
N SER A 149 3.68 -3.92 -11.33
CA SER A 149 2.58 -4.21 -10.41
C SER A 149 1.69 -3.00 -10.20
N ILE A 150 2.29 -1.82 -9.99
CA ILE A 150 1.55 -0.58 -9.77
C ILE A 150 0.67 -0.24 -10.97
N PHE A 151 1.17 -0.43 -12.19
CA PHE A 151 0.39 -0.23 -13.42
C PHE A 151 -0.79 -1.20 -13.51
N ARG A 152 -0.62 -2.45 -13.06
CA ARG A 152 -1.69 -3.45 -13.01
C ARG A 152 -2.76 -3.14 -11.96
N MET A 153 -2.37 -2.47 -10.88
CA MET A 153 -3.24 -2.03 -9.78
C MET A 153 -4.11 -0.80 -10.10
N ALA A 154 -4.15 -0.33 -11.35
CA ALA A 154 -4.98 0.81 -11.75
C ALA A 154 -6.50 0.66 -11.49
N CYS A 155 -6.98 -0.54 -11.16
CA CYS A 155 -8.37 -0.79 -10.77
C CYS A 155 -8.66 -0.57 -9.26
N LEU A 156 -7.64 -0.32 -8.44
CA LEU A 156 -7.75 -0.04 -6.99
C LEU A 156 -8.19 1.40 -6.70
N VAL A 157 -9.23 1.89 -7.38
CA VAL A 157 -9.67 3.30 -7.28
C VAL A 157 -10.22 3.69 -5.90
N ALA A 158 -10.52 2.70 -5.05
CA ALA A 158 -11.00 2.87 -3.68
C ALA A 158 -9.87 2.87 -2.64
N LEU A 159 -8.60 2.78 -3.06
CA LEU A 159 -7.46 2.65 -2.15
C LEU A 159 -7.27 3.92 -1.30
N LEU A 160 -7.20 3.72 0.01
CA LEU A 160 -7.00 4.75 1.02
C LEU A 160 -5.61 4.64 1.67
N GLU A 161 -5.08 3.43 1.82
CA GLU A 161 -3.79 3.18 2.44
C GLU A 161 -2.98 2.20 1.60
N ILE A 162 -1.73 2.58 1.30
CA ILE A 162 -0.77 1.67 0.68
C ILE A 162 0.60 1.78 1.36
N ARG A 163 1.17 0.61 1.64
CA ARG A 163 2.48 0.46 2.28
C ARG A 163 3.41 -0.32 1.34
N LEU A 164 4.47 0.33 0.90
CA LEU A 164 5.44 -0.16 -0.09
C LEU A 164 6.86 -0.15 0.46
N GLN A 165 7.05 -0.19 1.78
CA GLN A 165 8.37 -0.06 2.38
C GLN A 165 9.32 -1.12 1.85
N TRP A 166 10.58 -0.77 1.60
CA TRP A 166 11.61 -1.67 1.09
C TRP A 166 11.30 -2.30 -0.28
N CYS A 167 10.36 -1.75 -1.05
CA CYS A 167 10.12 -2.15 -2.42
C CYS A 167 11.06 -1.36 -3.36
N SER A 168 12.27 -1.89 -3.57
CA SER A 168 13.32 -1.23 -4.35
C SER A 168 13.03 -1.13 -5.86
N GLY A 169 12.04 -1.87 -6.36
CA GLY A 169 11.61 -1.83 -7.76
C GLY A 169 10.59 -0.73 -8.08
N ILE A 170 10.15 0.05 -7.08
CA ILE A 170 9.17 1.12 -7.25
C ILE A 170 9.88 2.44 -7.49
N THR A 171 9.57 3.09 -8.61
CA THR A 171 10.14 4.38 -9.01
C THR A 171 9.07 5.46 -9.09
N ASP A 172 9.48 6.69 -9.39
CA ASP A 172 8.57 7.82 -9.62
C ASP A 172 7.50 7.54 -10.68
N ALA A 173 7.77 6.69 -11.68
CA ALA A 173 6.80 6.31 -12.68
C ALA A 173 5.65 5.48 -12.08
N GLY A 174 5.98 4.49 -11.24
CA GLY A 174 5.00 3.74 -10.46
C GLY A 174 4.20 4.64 -9.54
N ILE A 175 4.87 5.48 -8.74
CA ILE A 175 4.22 6.42 -7.82
C ILE A 175 3.25 7.35 -8.56
N THR A 176 3.69 7.93 -9.67
CA THR A 176 2.85 8.80 -10.51
C THR A 176 1.60 8.07 -10.99
N SER A 177 1.73 6.81 -11.42
CA SER A 177 0.58 6.01 -11.84
C SER A 177 -0.35 5.69 -10.66
N LEU A 178 0.20 5.34 -9.50
CA LEU A 178 -0.55 5.05 -8.28
C LEU A 178 -1.44 6.23 -7.87
N VAL A 179 -0.84 7.42 -7.72
CA VAL A 179 -1.55 8.62 -7.25
C VAL A 179 -2.57 9.15 -8.27
N ARG A 180 -2.33 8.92 -9.57
CA ARG A 180 -3.31 9.23 -10.62
C ARG A 180 -4.57 8.36 -10.54
N ASN A 181 -4.42 7.09 -10.19
CA ASN A 181 -5.53 6.13 -10.14
C ASN A 181 -6.21 6.05 -8.76
N CYS A 182 -5.55 6.52 -7.69
CA CYS A 182 -6.03 6.46 -6.31
C CYS A 182 -6.20 7.87 -5.71
N PRO A 183 -7.19 8.67 -6.14
CA PRO A 183 -7.33 10.07 -5.70
C PRO A 183 -7.70 10.23 -4.22
N LYS A 184 -8.24 9.17 -3.59
CA LYS A 184 -8.64 9.15 -2.17
C LYS A 184 -7.55 8.64 -1.23
N LEU A 185 -6.30 8.56 -1.71
CA LEU A 185 -5.20 8.03 -0.92
C LEU A 185 -4.93 8.94 0.28
N ARG A 186 -4.91 8.35 1.47
CA ARG A 186 -4.74 9.03 2.76
C ARG A 186 -3.42 8.65 3.43
N LEU A 187 -2.90 7.45 3.19
CA LEU A 187 -1.62 6.98 3.71
C LEU A 187 -0.78 6.38 2.59
N LEU A 188 0.43 6.89 2.43
CA LEU A 188 1.43 6.41 1.49
C LEU A 188 2.76 6.22 2.22
N ASP A 189 3.18 4.97 2.39
CA ASP A 189 4.46 4.65 3.03
C ASP A 189 5.44 4.12 1.99
N LEU A 190 6.50 4.90 1.76
CA LEU A 190 7.55 4.71 0.76
C LEU A 190 8.92 4.53 1.42
N LYS A 191 8.96 4.19 2.72
CA LYS A 191 10.22 4.03 3.45
C LYS A 191 11.20 3.12 2.69
N SER A 192 12.41 3.64 2.46
CA SER A 192 13.48 2.96 1.71
C SER A 192 13.11 2.60 0.25
N CYS A 193 12.24 3.35 -0.41
CA CYS A 193 12.05 3.29 -1.86
C CYS A 193 12.96 4.30 -2.60
N PRO A 194 13.37 4.03 -3.85
CA PRO A 194 14.19 4.94 -4.65
C PRO A 194 13.36 6.08 -5.28
N VAL A 195 12.59 6.79 -4.46
CA VAL A 195 11.74 7.92 -4.88
C VAL A 195 12.57 9.20 -4.95
N THR A 196 12.30 10.00 -5.97
CA THR A 196 12.98 11.29 -6.20
C THR A 196 12.01 12.47 -6.15
N ASP A 197 12.52 13.67 -6.40
CA ASP A 197 11.74 14.92 -6.45
C ASP A 197 10.54 14.82 -7.41
N GLY A 198 10.67 14.09 -8.52
CA GLY A 198 9.59 13.87 -9.48
C GLY A 198 8.39 13.10 -8.89
N GLY A 199 8.67 12.08 -8.08
CA GLY A 199 7.67 11.31 -7.35
C GLY A 199 6.97 12.16 -6.29
N ILE A 200 7.74 12.94 -5.52
CA ILE A 200 7.19 13.85 -4.50
C ILE A 200 6.32 14.93 -5.15
N ALA A 201 6.76 15.52 -6.26
CA ALA A 201 5.98 16.50 -7.02
C ALA A 201 4.65 15.91 -7.51
N SER A 202 4.66 14.65 -7.97
CA SER A 202 3.45 13.95 -8.40
C SER A 202 2.49 13.67 -7.25
N ILE A 203 3.00 13.25 -6.08
CA ILE A 203 2.20 13.07 -4.87
C ILE A 203 1.55 14.41 -4.47
N ALA A 204 2.34 15.47 -4.41
CA ALA A 204 1.90 16.78 -3.98
C ALA A 204 0.87 17.42 -4.93
N ALA A 205 0.93 17.09 -6.23
CA ALA A 205 0.01 17.62 -7.24
C ALA A 205 -1.31 16.84 -7.36
N LEU A 206 -1.34 15.57 -6.96
CA LEU A 206 -2.44 14.65 -7.27
C LEU A 206 -3.15 14.07 -6.04
N CYS A 207 -2.54 14.07 -4.85
CA CYS A 207 -3.13 13.54 -3.63
C CYS A 207 -3.49 14.64 -2.62
N ALA A 208 -4.58 15.37 -2.89
CA ALA A 208 -5.07 16.41 -1.97
C ALA A 208 -5.54 15.86 -0.61
N GLU A 209 -6.05 14.62 -0.57
CA GLU A 209 -6.54 13.96 0.65
C GLU A 209 -5.44 13.23 1.43
N LEU A 210 -4.18 13.30 1.00
CA LEU A 210 -3.09 12.60 1.68
C LEU A 210 -2.87 13.17 3.08
N LYS A 211 -2.91 12.30 4.09
CA LYS A 211 -2.74 12.64 5.51
C LYS A 211 -1.42 12.18 6.08
N GLU A 212 -0.90 11.06 5.59
CA GLU A 212 0.30 10.43 6.12
C GLU A 212 1.24 10.05 4.97
N LEU A 213 2.46 10.57 5.00
CA LEU A 213 3.52 10.26 4.05
C LEU A 213 4.79 9.86 4.80
N ASP A 214 5.33 8.70 4.47
CA ASP A 214 6.64 8.25 4.98
C ASP A 214 7.64 8.16 3.84
N LEU A 215 8.68 8.99 3.90
CA LEU A 215 9.82 9.03 2.97
C LEU A 215 11.13 8.68 3.68
N SER A 216 11.07 8.09 4.87
CA SER A 216 12.24 7.74 5.68
C SER A 216 13.17 6.83 4.88
N TRP A 217 14.47 6.97 5.08
CA TRP A 217 15.50 6.18 4.38
C TRP A 217 15.46 6.28 2.85
N CYS A 218 14.76 7.27 2.27
CA CYS A 218 14.80 7.51 0.83
C CYS A 218 15.97 8.44 0.49
N PRO A 219 16.95 8.00 -0.32
CA PRO A 219 18.14 8.81 -0.63
C PRO A 219 17.97 9.74 -1.84
N GLY A 220 16.90 9.57 -2.61
CA GLY A 220 16.79 10.08 -3.99
C GLY A 220 16.19 11.48 -4.13
N PHE A 221 15.71 12.10 -3.05
CA PHE A 221 15.08 13.42 -3.09
C PHE A 221 15.98 14.52 -2.52
N SER A 222 15.66 15.78 -2.84
CA SER A 222 16.30 16.99 -2.37
C SER A 222 15.37 17.87 -1.54
N GLU A 223 15.91 18.94 -0.96
CA GLU A 223 15.11 19.97 -0.27
C GLU A 223 14.11 20.66 -1.23
N GLU A 224 14.46 20.80 -2.51
CA GLU A 224 13.56 21.34 -3.54
C GLU A 224 12.38 20.39 -3.81
N GLY A 225 12.66 19.08 -3.83
CA GLY A 225 11.64 18.04 -3.92
C GLY A 225 10.61 18.16 -2.81
N LEU A 226 11.06 18.27 -1.56
CA LEU A 226 10.16 18.45 -0.41
C LEU A 226 9.42 19.78 -0.43
N ALA A 227 9.99 20.83 -1.02
CA ALA A 227 9.30 22.11 -1.17
C ALA A 227 8.05 21.99 -2.07
N HIS A 228 7.95 20.98 -2.95
CA HIS A 228 6.71 20.71 -3.69
C HIS A 228 5.53 20.37 -2.79
N LEU A 229 5.75 19.71 -1.65
CA LEU A 229 4.67 19.42 -0.69
C LEU A 229 3.99 20.70 -0.18
N VAL A 230 4.73 21.81 -0.15
CA VAL A 230 4.29 23.12 0.36
C VAL A 230 3.69 24.00 -0.74
N HIS A 231 4.27 23.99 -1.94
CA HIS A 231 4.02 25.01 -2.97
C HIS A 231 2.95 24.67 -4.01
N THR A 232 2.25 23.54 -3.89
CA THR A 232 1.29 23.08 -4.93
C THR A 232 0.05 23.95 -5.10
N GLY A 233 -0.27 24.84 -4.15
CA GLY A 233 -1.41 25.76 -4.23
C GLY A 233 -1.32 26.86 -5.31
N ARG A 234 -0.23 26.96 -6.08
CA ARG A 234 -0.07 28.01 -7.11
C ARG A 234 -0.58 27.64 -8.52
N GLN A 235 -0.98 26.40 -8.78
CA GLN A 235 -1.41 25.93 -10.11
C GLN A 235 -2.94 25.81 -10.27
N GLY A 236 -3.71 26.74 -9.70
CA GLY A 236 -5.14 26.89 -10.01
C GLY A 236 -6.10 25.83 -9.43
N ARG A 237 -5.60 24.90 -8.61
CA ARG A 237 -6.43 24.01 -7.77
C ARG A 237 -6.37 24.49 -6.33
N ASN A 238 -7.47 25.06 -5.85
CA ASN A 238 -7.65 25.52 -4.46
C ASN A 238 -7.87 24.35 -3.48
N GLU A 239 -7.18 23.23 -3.67
CA GLU A 239 -7.23 22.11 -2.73
C GLU A 239 -5.94 22.15 -1.90
N ALA A 240 -6.06 22.57 -0.64
CA ALA A 240 -4.94 22.58 0.28
C ALA A 240 -4.53 21.14 0.64
N GLN A 241 -3.23 20.86 0.60
CA GLN A 241 -2.65 19.59 1.03
C GLN A 241 -3.10 19.27 2.47
N GLN A 242 -3.75 18.14 2.69
CA GLN A 242 -4.22 17.70 4.02
C GLN A 242 -3.18 16.92 4.82
N LEU A 243 -1.89 17.10 4.53
CA LEU A 243 -0.83 16.29 5.12
C LEU A 243 -0.70 16.57 6.62
N GLU A 244 -1.06 15.58 7.44
CA GLU A 244 -1.06 15.69 8.91
C GLU A 244 0.22 15.08 9.52
N ARG A 245 0.82 14.07 8.88
CA ARG A 245 2.03 13.38 9.36
C ARG A 245 3.03 13.18 8.23
N LEU A 246 4.28 13.54 8.49
CA LEU A 246 5.39 13.35 7.55
C LEU A 246 6.58 12.72 8.27
N SER A 247 7.03 11.56 7.78
CA SER A 247 8.25 10.92 8.31
C SER A 247 9.40 11.08 7.32
N LEU A 248 10.52 11.61 7.82
CA LEU A 248 11.75 11.87 7.07
C LEU A 248 12.96 11.25 7.78
N GLU A 249 12.77 10.20 8.58
CA GLU A 249 13.86 9.62 9.36
C GLU A 249 15.01 9.16 8.46
N TRP A 250 16.24 9.38 8.89
CA TRP A 250 17.46 9.00 8.19
C TRP A 250 17.59 9.58 6.77
N CYS A 251 16.92 10.71 6.50
CA CYS A 251 17.07 11.45 5.26
C CYS A 251 18.19 12.49 5.40
N MET A 252 19.39 12.16 4.91
CA MET A 252 20.59 13.00 5.03
C MET A 252 20.48 14.36 4.32
N GLN A 253 19.52 14.50 3.40
CA GLN A 253 19.28 15.72 2.64
C GLN A 253 18.40 16.73 3.38
N VAL A 254 17.82 16.34 4.52
CA VAL A 254 16.91 17.20 5.29
C VAL A 254 17.71 18.08 6.24
N THR A 255 17.53 19.39 6.11
CA THR A 255 18.14 20.40 6.99
C THR A 255 17.09 21.32 7.63
N ASP A 256 17.53 22.22 8.52
CA ASP A 256 16.68 23.28 9.07
C ASP A 256 16.00 24.16 8.00
N ARG A 257 16.54 24.25 6.78
CA ARG A 257 15.89 24.94 5.66
C ARG A 257 14.62 24.23 5.23
N THR A 258 14.70 22.90 5.08
CA THR A 258 13.53 22.05 4.85
C THR A 258 12.49 22.24 5.95
N LEU A 259 12.90 22.25 7.22
CA LEU A 259 11.97 22.43 8.34
C LEU A 259 11.25 23.78 8.28
N ARG A 260 11.96 24.85 7.90
CA ARG A 260 11.34 26.16 7.69
C ARG A 260 10.31 26.13 6.56
N ALA A 261 10.57 25.41 5.47
CA ALA A 261 9.58 25.24 4.41
C ALA A 261 8.34 24.46 4.91
N LEU A 262 8.55 23.39 5.67
CA LEU A 262 7.47 22.58 6.26
C LEU A 262 6.58 23.37 7.22
N SER A 263 7.10 24.42 7.87
CA SER A 263 6.28 25.28 8.75
C SER A 263 5.12 25.99 8.04
N ALA A 264 5.15 26.11 6.71
CA ALA A 264 4.06 26.67 5.92
C ALA A 264 2.92 25.65 5.67
N LEU A 265 3.11 24.36 5.97
CA LEU A 265 2.05 23.36 5.93
C LEU A 265 1.18 23.44 7.18
N THR A 266 0.14 24.27 7.10
CA THR A 266 -0.79 24.51 8.22
C THR A 266 -1.56 23.27 8.70
N SER A 267 -1.66 22.23 7.87
CA SER A 267 -2.30 20.96 8.21
C SER A 267 -1.37 19.99 8.96
N LEU A 268 -0.05 20.24 8.94
CA LEU A 268 0.95 19.33 9.50
C LEU A 268 0.90 19.34 11.02
N LYS A 269 0.78 18.16 11.61
CA LYS A 269 0.67 17.97 13.06
C LYS A 269 1.88 17.25 13.64
N ARG A 270 2.46 16.32 12.88
CA ARG A 270 3.56 15.48 13.32
C ARG A 270 4.63 15.32 12.26
N VAL A 271 5.88 15.39 12.69
CA VAL A 271 7.05 15.19 11.84
C VAL A 271 8.07 14.30 12.56
N SER A 272 8.50 13.22 11.92
CA SER A 272 9.59 12.37 12.44
C SER A 272 10.89 12.70 11.72
N LEU A 273 11.94 13.04 12.48
CA LEU A 273 13.24 13.51 11.95
C LEU A 273 14.44 12.71 12.48
N GLY A 274 14.18 11.56 13.09
CA GLY A 274 15.22 10.72 13.70
C GLY A 274 16.34 10.41 12.71
N GLY A 275 17.60 10.65 13.12
CA GLY A 275 18.77 10.36 12.29
C GLY A 275 19.06 11.35 11.15
N CYS A 276 18.34 12.48 11.03
CA CYS A 276 18.66 13.53 10.07
C CYS A 276 19.84 14.40 10.54
N ALA A 277 21.04 14.17 9.99
CA ALA A 277 22.26 14.86 10.43
C ALA A 277 22.23 16.40 10.17
N GLY A 278 21.46 16.86 9.19
CA GLY A 278 21.33 18.28 8.85
C GLY A 278 20.31 19.05 9.71
N VAL A 279 19.58 18.36 10.58
CA VAL A 279 18.56 18.96 11.46
C VAL A 279 19.18 19.30 12.81
N THR A 280 19.08 20.56 13.20
CA THR A 280 19.54 21.03 14.51
C THR A 280 18.39 21.16 15.50
N THR A 281 18.73 21.26 16.79
CA THR A 281 17.74 21.55 17.84
C THR A 281 17.01 22.88 17.59
N SER A 282 17.68 23.87 17.01
CA SER A 282 17.08 25.16 16.66
C SER A 282 15.99 25.03 15.59
N GLY A 283 16.24 24.24 14.53
CA GLY A 283 15.23 23.97 13.50
C GLY A 283 14.02 23.21 14.04
N VAL A 284 14.26 22.23 14.93
CA VAL A 284 13.19 21.49 15.62
C VAL A 284 12.37 22.40 16.53
N ASP A 285 13.02 23.25 17.32
CA ASP A 285 12.33 24.18 18.22
C ASP A 285 11.53 25.22 17.43
N GLN A 286 12.04 25.66 16.28
CA GLN A 286 11.27 26.49 15.35
C GLN A 286 9.99 25.80 14.90
N LEU A 287 10.03 24.52 14.48
CA LEU A 287 8.82 23.78 14.10
C LEU A 287 7.79 23.66 15.24
N LYS A 288 8.26 23.43 16.46
CA LYS A 288 7.39 23.35 17.64
C LYS A 288 6.63 24.66 17.90
N THR A 289 7.19 25.82 17.54
CA THR A 289 6.46 27.10 17.67
C THR A 289 5.21 27.18 16.79
N TYR A 290 5.13 26.37 15.73
CA TYR A 290 3.95 26.24 14.86
C TYR A 290 2.98 25.15 15.35
N GLY A 291 3.18 24.58 16.54
CA GLY A 291 2.34 23.52 17.09
C GLY A 291 2.58 22.13 16.48
N ILE A 292 3.67 21.97 15.72
CA ILE A 292 4.05 20.69 15.10
C ILE A 292 4.81 19.86 16.14
N VAL A 293 4.32 18.64 16.40
CA VAL A 293 4.99 17.67 17.26
C VAL A 293 6.13 17.03 16.46
N VAL A 294 7.34 17.06 17.01
CA VAL A 294 8.51 16.44 16.39
C VAL A 294 8.86 15.16 17.16
N ASP A 295 8.74 14.03 16.48
CA ASP A 295 9.13 12.70 16.99
C ASP A 295 10.62 12.47 16.66
N SER A 296 11.38 12.03 17.66
CA SER A 296 12.85 11.84 17.62
C SER A 296 13.27 10.42 17.26
#